data_AF-A0A2S4PJP9-F1
#
_entry.id   AF-A0A2S4PJP9-F1
#
_cell.length_a   1.000
_cell.length_b   1.000
_cell.length_c   1.000
_cell.angle_alpha   90.00
_cell.angle_beta   90.00
_cell.angle_gamma   90.00
#
_symmetry.space_group_name_H-M   'P 1'
#
loop_
_entity.id
_entity.type
_entity.pdbx_description
1 polymer ?
#
loop_
_entity_poly.entity_id
_entity_poly.type
_entity_poly.pdbx_seq_one_letter_code
_entity_poly.pdbx_strand_id
1 'polypeptide(L)'
;MILPSNNKLMPMAPNFFLEVKSGKGKSDVAELQALHAGTLGERGILALRGWRREGLGLDNKAHTITVTYLKGMLICYSIHAGRKKTKNNELEFFMSEIKSFLITGDAEWFRQGVSMYRNLRDFADKQRLEAIAMANEVAYRTEDAEEAED
;
A
#
# COMPACT_ATOMS: atom_id res chain seq x y z
N MET A 1 -3.69 9.94 19.03
CA MET A 1 -3.81 8.50 18.66
C MET A 1 -4.68 8.27 17.42
N ILE A 2 -4.34 7.28 16.60
CA ILE A 2 -5.10 6.78 15.43
C ILE A 2 -5.91 5.56 15.88
N LEU A 3 -7.24 5.68 15.85
CA LEU A 3 -8.18 4.63 16.24
C LEU A 3 -9.05 4.20 15.06
N PRO A 4 -9.42 2.91 14.97
CA PRO A 4 -10.42 2.45 14.00
C PRO A 4 -11.74 3.19 14.19
N SER A 5 -12.38 3.55 13.08
CA SER A 5 -13.70 4.20 13.09
C SER A 5 -14.61 3.56 12.05
N ASN A 6 -15.89 3.44 12.38
CA ASN A 6 -16.94 3.08 11.43
C ASN A 6 -17.53 4.30 10.71
N ASN A 7 -17.11 5.51 11.08
CA ASN A 7 -17.56 6.74 10.45
C ASN A 7 -16.91 6.89 9.07
N LYS A 8 -17.74 6.81 8.02
CA LYS A 8 -17.31 6.89 6.62
C LYS A 8 -16.74 8.24 6.20
N LEU A 9 -16.91 9.27 7.03
CA LEU A 9 -16.35 10.61 6.80
C LEU A 9 -14.93 10.76 7.37
N MET A 10 -14.46 9.79 8.16
CA MET A 10 -13.10 9.83 8.71
C MET A 10 -12.06 9.43 7.65
N PRO A 11 -10.83 9.97 7.73
CA PRO A 11 -9.75 9.58 6.85
C PRO A 11 -9.49 8.06 6.89
N MET A 12 -9.25 7.48 5.72
CA MET A 12 -8.81 6.10 5.59
C MET A 12 -7.34 6.06 5.18
N ALA A 13 -6.61 5.05 5.63
CA ALA A 13 -5.25 4.74 5.18
C ALA A 13 -5.24 3.48 4.30
N PRO A 14 -5.75 3.53 3.06
CA PRO A 14 -5.74 2.37 2.18
C PRO A 14 -4.33 2.09 1.64
N ASN A 15 -3.96 0.81 1.58
CA ASN A 15 -2.72 0.33 0.97
C ASN A 15 -2.91 -0.97 0.17
N PHE A 16 -4.15 -1.27 -0.19
CA PHE A 16 -4.50 -2.33 -1.13
C PHE A 16 -5.52 -1.79 -2.13
N PHE A 17 -5.24 -1.92 -3.42
CA PHE A 17 -6.06 -1.36 -4.49
C PHE A 17 -6.34 -2.40 -5.58
N LEU A 18 -7.53 -2.31 -6.18
CA LEU A 18 -7.91 -3.13 -7.33
C LEU A 18 -8.39 -2.24 -8.47
N GLU A 19 -7.68 -2.28 -9.59
CA GLU A 19 -8.01 -1.58 -10.82
C GLU A 19 -8.64 -2.53 -11.84
N VAL A 20 -9.96 -2.42 -11.99
CA VAL A 20 -10.71 -3.22 -12.96
C VAL A 20 -10.89 -2.45 -14.25
N LYS A 21 -10.76 -3.13 -15.39
CA LYS A 21 -11.09 -2.60 -16.71
C LYS A 21 -12.11 -3.49 -17.41
N SER A 22 -13.01 -2.84 -18.16
CA SER A 22 -13.95 -3.56 -19.02
C SER A 22 -13.23 -4.19 -20.21
N GLY A 23 -13.92 -5.06 -20.98
CA GLY A 23 -13.34 -5.66 -22.19
C GLY A 23 -12.91 -4.66 -23.27
N LYS A 24 -13.34 -3.40 -23.18
CA LYS A 24 -12.89 -2.29 -24.06
C LYS A 24 -11.81 -1.42 -23.43
N GLY A 25 -11.48 -1.65 -22.16
CA GLY A 25 -10.44 -0.92 -21.46
C GLY A 25 -9.05 -1.28 -21.97
N LYS A 26 -8.11 -0.35 -21.81
CA LYS A 26 -6.72 -0.52 -22.23
C LYS A 26 -5.84 -0.92 -21.03
N SER A 27 -4.83 -1.76 -21.30
CA SER A 27 -3.93 -2.28 -20.27
C SER A 27 -3.01 -1.21 -19.69
N ASP A 28 -2.48 -0.33 -20.54
CA ASP A 28 -1.66 0.82 -20.16
C ASP A 28 -2.39 1.75 -19.17
N VAL A 29 -3.68 2.01 -19.40
CA VAL A 29 -4.51 2.79 -18.48
C VAL A 29 -4.68 2.08 -17.13
N ALA A 30 -4.82 0.76 -17.12
CA ALA A 30 -4.90 -0.02 -15.88
C ALA A 30 -3.61 0.07 -15.06
N GLU A 31 -2.47 -0.06 -15.73
CA GLU A 31 -1.16 0.02 -15.11
C GLU A 31 -0.88 1.41 -14.55
N LEU A 32 -1.20 2.47 -15.30
CA LEU A 32 -1.06 3.85 -14.83
C LEU A 32 -1.94 4.15 -13.61
N GLN A 33 -3.18 3.64 -13.61
CA GLN A 33 -4.09 3.81 -12.47
C GLN A 33 -3.62 3.00 -11.25
N ALA A 34 -3.10 1.79 -11.47
CA ALA A 34 -2.51 0.96 -10.42
C ALA A 34 -1.29 1.64 -9.80
N LEU A 35 -0.39 2.22 -10.62
CA LEU A 35 0.74 3.01 -10.15
C LEU A 35 0.28 4.23 -9.35
N HIS A 36 -0.67 4.99 -9.88
CA HIS A 36 -1.17 6.20 -9.23
C HIS A 36 -1.82 5.90 -7.87
N ALA A 37 -2.77 4.95 -7.82
CA ALA A 37 -3.43 4.56 -6.57
C ALA A 37 -2.44 3.97 -5.56
N GLY A 38 -1.53 3.09 -6.02
CA GLY A 38 -0.49 2.50 -5.18
C GLY A 38 0.47 3.54 -4.61
N THR A 39 0.86 4.53 -5.40
CA THR A 39 1.73 5.63 -4.95
C THR A 39 1.05 6.47 -3.87
N LEU A 40 -0.24 6.78 -4.02
CA LEU A 40 -0.99 7.51 -3.00
C LEU A 40 -1.11 6.72 -1.69
N GLY A 41 -1.38 5.41 -1.78
CA GLY A 41 -1.40 4.53 -0.60
C GLY A 41 -0.05 4.44 0.08
N GLU A 42 1.02 4.22 -0.68
CA GLU A 42 2.38 4.11 -0.13
C GLU A 42 2.83 5.43 0.52
N ARG A 43 2.47 6.57 -0.06
CA ARG A 43 2.71 7.88 0.57
C ARG A 43 1.97 8.02 1.90
N GLY A 44 0.74 7.50 1.98
CA GLY A 44 -0.02 7.45 3.24
C GLY A 44 0.65 6.58 4.30
N ILE A 45 1.08 5.38 3.92
CA ILE A 45 1.81 4.47 4.83
C ILE A 45 3.14 5.10 5.28
N LEU A 46 3.88 5.73 4.37
CA LEU A 46 5.14 6.42 4.69
C LEU A 46 4.91 7.55 5.69
N ALA A 47 3.84 8.34 5.51
CA ALA A 47 3.47 9.41 6.43
C ALA A 47 3.14 8.88 7.84
N LEU A 48 2.46 7.73 7.95
CA LEU A 48 2.21 7.07 9.23
C LEU A 48 3.52 6.62 9.89
N ARG A 49 4.39 5.95 9.14
CA ARG A 49 5.66 5.43 9.65
C ARG A 49 6.64 6.52 10.06
N GLY A 50 6.64 7.65 9.37
CA GLY A 50 7.48 8.81 9.66
C GLY A 50 6.86 9.80 10.66
N TRP A 51 5.65 9.55 11.15
CA TRP A 51 4.94 10.51 12.01
C TRP A 51 5.72 10.79 13.29
N ARG A 52 6.13 12.05 13.48
CA ARG A 52 6.94 12.54 14.62
C ARG A 52 8.25 11.75 14.85
N ARG A 53 8.80 11.10 13.83
CA ARG A 53 10.11 10.44 13.86
C ARG A 53 11.12 11.22 13.03
N GLU A 54 12.40 11.08 13.36
CA GLU A 54 13.46 11.65 12.53
C GLU A 54 13.53 10.92 11.17
N GLY A 55 13.50 11.68 10.09
CA GLY A 55 13.55 11.16 8.72
C GLY A 55 12.19 10.75 8.15
N LEU A 56 12.21 10.05 7.01
CA LEU A 56 11.00 9.73 6.23
C LEU A 56 10.39 8.35 6.57
N GLY A 57 10.98 7.58 7.49
CA GLY A 57 10.50 6.21 7.76
C GLY A 57 10.74 5.20 6.62
N LEU A 58 11.69 5.50 5.73
CA LEU A 58 12.09 4.64 4.61
C LEU A 58 12.84 3.39 5.11
N ASP A 59 12.44 2.22 4.63
CA ASP A 59 13.11 0.94 4.90
C ASP A 59 13.37 0.10 3.64
N ASN A 60 13.10 0.67 2.46
CA ASN A 60 13.17 0.03 1.14
C ASN A 60 12.32 -1.26 1.02
N LYS A 61 11.23 -1.37 1.81
CA LYS A 61 10.26 -2.47 1.71
C LYS A 61 8.95 -1.97 1.10
N ALA A 62 8.23 -2.90 0.46
CA ALA A 62 6.89 -2.62 -0.02
C ALA A 62 5.86 -2.73 1.09
N HIS A 63 4.96 -1.76 1.18
CA HIS A 63 3.84 -1.76 2.12
C HIS A 63 2.50 -1.71 1.42
N THR A 64 2.49 -1.35 0.14
CA THR A 64 1.28 -1.16 -0.64
C THR A 64 1.22 -2.16 -1.78
N ILE A 65 0.03 -2.71 -2.00
CA ILE A 65 -0.25 -3.63 -3.11
C ILE A 65 -1.28 -2.99 -4.02
N THR A 66 -1.06 -3.10 -5.33
CA THR A 66 -2.12 -2.88 -6.32
C THR A 66 -2.31 -4.12 -7.17
N VAL A 67 -3.54 -4.32 -7.62
CA VAL A 67 -3.88 -5.42 -8.51
C VAL A 67 -4.65 -4.85 -9.69
N THR A 68 -4.35 -5.30 -10.90
CA THR A 68 -5.17 -5.02 -12.08
C THR A 68 -5.97 -6.26 -12.47
N TYR A 69 -7.18 -6.04 -12.99
CA TYR A 69 -7.97 -7.09 -13.63
C TYR A 69 -8.49 -6.61 -14.98
N LEU A 70 -8.09 -7.29 -16.05
CA LEU A 70 -8.54 -7.03 -17.42
C LEU A 70 -8.64 -8.34 -18.20
N LYS A 71 -9.84 -8.64 -18.73
CA LYS A 71 -10.09 -9.82 -19.60
C LYS A 71 -9.57 -11.15 -19.02
N GLY A 72 -9.81 -11.40 -17.74
CA GLY A 72 -9.38 -12.63 -17.08
C GLY A 72 -7.92 -12.62 -16.60
N MET A 73 -7.12 -11.62 -16.99
CA MET A 73 -5.77 -11.44 -16.48
C MET A 73 -5.80 -10.67 -15.15
N LEU A 74 -5.25 -11.28 -14.10
CA LEU A 74 -5.05 -10.70 -12.78
C LEU A 74 -3.55 -10.44 -12.60
N ILE A 75 -3.11 -9.18 -12.48
CA ILE A 75 -1.69 -8.84 -12.28
C ILE A 75 -1.53 -8.15 -10.93
N CYS A 76 -0.62 -8.66 -10.10
CA CYS A 76 -0.35 -8.15 -8.76
C CYS A 76 0.97 -7.39 -8.74
N TYR A 77 0.98 -6.20 -8.14
CA TYR A 77 2.13 -5.33 -8.03
C TYR A 77 2.41 -4.97 -6.57
N SER A 78 3.68 -4.82 -6.23
CA SER A 78 4.13 -4.22 -4.98
C SER A 78 4.60 -2.79 -5.23
N ILE A 79 4.30 -1.89 -4.30
CA ILE A 79 4.73 -0.50 -4.34
C ILE A 79 5.55 -0.21 -3.07
N HIS A 80 6.72 0.38 -3.27
CA HIS A 80 7.56 0.87 -2.17
C HIS A 80 8.07 2.28 -2.45
N ALA A 81 8.25 3.05 -1.38
CA ALA A 81 8.97 4.30 -1.42
C ALA A 81 10.48 4.05 -1.32
N GLY A 82 11.26 4.81 -2.09
CA GLY A 82 12.71 4.76 -2.04
C GLY A 82 13.32 6.09 -2.44
N ARG A 83 14.65 6.20 -2.33
CA ARG A 83 15.37 7.36 -2.85
C ARG A 83 16.06 7.02 -4.15
N LYS A 84 15.93 7.89 -5.14
CA LYS A 84 16.73 7.77 -6.34
C LYS A 84 18.13 8.28 -6.08
N LYS A 85 19.13 7.56 -6.60
CA LYS A 85 20.55 7.98 -6.58
C LYS A 85 20.81 9.11 -7.60
N THR A 86 20.08 10.22 -7.50
CA THR A 86 20.39 11.48 -8.20
C THR A 86 21.08 12.44 -7.23
N LYS A 87 21.57 13.58 -7.76
CA LYS A 87 22.19 14.65 -6.95
C LYS A 87 21.29 15.16 -5.81
N ASN A 88 19.97 15.09 -5.99
CA ASN A 88 19.00 15.61 -5.03
C ASN A 88 18.44 14.56 -4.07
N ASN A 89 18.77 13.27 -4.26
CA ASN A 89 18.31 12.16 -3.41
C ASN A 89 16.78 12.16 -3.21
N GLU A 90 16.05 12.41 -4.30
CA GLU A 90 14.60 12.63 -4.33
C GLU A 90 13.82 11.37 -3.95
N LEU A 91 12.71 11.57 -3.24
CA LEU A 91 11.76 10.52 -2.90
C LEU A 91 11.01 10.09 -4.17
N GLU A 92 11.10 8.81 -4.51
CA GLU A 92 10.39 8.20 -5.62
C GLU A 92 9.61 6.96 -5.14
N PHE A 93 8.66 6.53 -5.97
CA PHE A 93 7.82 5.36 -5.73
C PHE A 93 8.04 4.35 -6.85
N PHE A 94 8.28 3.12 -6.47
CA PHE A 94 8.62 2.04 -7.38
C PHE A 94 7.51 1.01 -7.36
N MET A 95 6.92 0.77 -8.53
CA MET A 95 5.98 -0.33 -8.75
C MET A 95 6.72 -1.50 -9.39
N SER A 96 6.54 -2.69 -8.83
CA SER A 96 7.15 -3.92 -9.36
C SER A 96 6.08 -5.00 -9.48
N GLU A 97 6.01 -5.66 -10.64
CA GLU A 97 5.15 -6.81 -10.82
C GLU A 97 5.64 -7.95 -9.92
N ILE A 98 4.71 -8.54 -9.16
CA ILE A 98 4.96 -9.73 -8.35
C ILE A 98 4.64 -10.97 -9.19
N LYS A 99 3.43 -11.01 -9.76
CA LYS A 99 2.95 -12.14 -10.57
C LYS A 99 1.68 -11.78 -11.33
N SER A 100 1.47 -12.47 -12.45
CA SER A 100 0.25 -12.45 -13.26
C SER A 100 -0.40 -13.84 -13.36
N PHE A 101 -1.74 -13.88 -13.40
CA PHE A 101 -2.54 -15.10 -13.51
C PHE A 101 -3.68 -14.92 -14.53
N LEU A 102 -3.85 -15.85 -15.46
CA LEU A 102 -5.06 -15.94 -16.28
C LEU A 102 -6.13 -16.74 -15.51
N ILE A 103 -6.88 -16.05 -14.65
CA ILE A 103 -7.82 -16.70 -13.71
C ILE A 103 -9.09 -17.25 -14.37
N THR A 104 -9.29 -17.00 -15.65
CA THR A 104 -10.37 -17.60 -16.47
C THR A 104 -9.88 -18.73 -17.36
N GLY A 105 -8.60 -19.11 -17.30
CA GLY A 105 -8.00 -20.14 -18.15
C GLY A 105 -8.34 -21.54 -17.69
N ASP A 106 -8.00 -21.87 -16.44
CA ASP A 106 -8.33 -23.16 -15.82
C ASP A 106 -8.46 -23.04 -14.29
N ALA A 107 -8.87 -24.14 -13.66
CA ALA A 107 -9.12 -24.21 -12.23
C ALA A 107 -7.85 -24.07 -11.37
N GLU A 108 -6.67 -24.42 -11.91
CA GLU A 108 -5.42 -24.30 -11.19
C GLU A 108 -4.98 -22.83 -11.11
N TRP A 109 -4.90 -22.14 -12.26
CA TRP A 109 -4.58 -20.72 -12.32
C TRP A 109 -5.57 -19.86 -11.57
N PHE A 110 -6.86 -20.22 -11.60
CA PHE A 110 -7.88 -19.59 -10.77
C PHE A 110 -7.56 -19.69 -9.28
N ARG A 111 -7.31 -20.92 -8.78
CA ARG A 111 -7.03 -21.13 -7.35
C ARG A 111 -5.76 -20.41 -6.92
N GLN A 112 -4.69 -20.47 -7.71
CA GLN A 112 -3.44 -19.80 -7.38
C GLN A 112 -3.60 -18.27 -7.38
N GLY A 113 -4.24 -17.70 -8.41
CA GLY A 113 -4.44 -16.25 -8.52
C GLY A 113 -5.32 -15.68 -7.40
N VAL A 114 -6.45 -16.33 -7.11
CA VAL A 114 -7.35 -15.90 -6.01
C VAL A 114 -6.68 -16.06 -4.64
N SER A 115 -5.90 -17.13 -4.45
CA SER A 115 -5.15 -17.32 -3.19
C SER A 115 -4.10 -16.24 -3.02
N MET A 116 -3.33 -15.92 -4.07
CA MET A 116 -2.34 -14.86 -4.03
C MET A 116 -2.97 -13.49 -3.76
N TYR A 117 -4.09 -13.18 -4.43
CA TYR A 117 -4.85 -11.95 -4.17
C TYR A 117 -5.23 -11.78 -2.70
N ARG A 118 -5.77 -12.84 -2.08
CA ARG A 118 -6.15 -12.85 -0.66
C ARG A 118 -4.93 -12.69 0.25
N ASN A 119 -3.87 -13.45 -0.01
CA ASN A 119 -2.64 -13.38 0.76
C ASN A 119 -1.99 -11.99 0.70
N LEU A 120 -2.02 -11.35 -0.46
CA LEU A 120 -1.49 -10.00 -0.65
C LEU A 120 -2.36 -8.93 0.03
N ARG A 121 -3.68 -9.12 0.07
CA ARG A 121 -4.57 -8.26 0.86
C ARG A 121 -4.30 -8.36 2.35
N ASP A 122 -4.12 -9.57 2.86
CA ASP A 122 -3.81 -9.81 4.27
C ASP A 122 -2.39 -9.31 4.61
N PHE A 123 -1.43 -9.44 3.69
CA PHE A 123 -0.11 -8.82 3.80
C PHE A 123 -0.21 -7.29 3.91
N ALA A 124 -0.92 -6.64 2.98
CA ALA A 124 -1.11 -5.20 3.03
C ALA A 124 -1.76 -4.75 4.36
N ASP A 125 -2.75 -5.50 4.87
CA ASP A 125 -3.34 -5.18 6.17
C ASP A 125 -2.32 -5.21 7.32
N LYS A 126 -1.43 -6.21 7.36
CA LYS A 126 -0.34 -6.28 8.34
C LYS A 126 0.57 -5.05 8.26
N GLN A 127 1.01 -4.69 7.04
CA GLN A 127 1.88 -3.52 6.83
C GLN A 127 1.22 -2.22 7.32
N ARG A 128 -0.09 -2.10 7.11
CA ARG A 128 -0.88 -0.95 7.57
C ARG A 128 -1.02 -0.91 9.09
N LEU A 129 -1.34 -2.04 9.71
CA LEU A 129 -1.48 -2.13 11.16
C LEU A 129 -0.16 -1.84 11.87
N GLU A 130 0.96 -2.33 11.33
CA GLU A 130 2.30 -1.99 11.82
C GLU A 130 2.60 -0.48 11.71
N ALA A 131 2.28 0.14 10.58
CA ALA A 131 2.47 1.58 10.39
C ALA A 131 1.62 2.42 11.37
N ILE A 132 0.38 2.01 11.63
CA ILE A 132 -0.50 2.64 12.62
C ILE A 132 0.06 2.47 14.04
N ALA A 133 0.52 1.26 14.38
CA ALA A 133 1.13 1.00 15.68
C ALA A 133 2.37 1.87 15.91
N MET A 134 3.22 2.01 14.89
CA MET A 134 4.39 2.90 14.92
C MET A 134 4.03 4.36 15.19
N ALA A 135 2.99 4.87 14.54
CA ALA A 135 2.51 6.24 14.78
C ALA A 135 1.93 6.39 16.20
N ASN A 136 1.11 5.43 16.64
CA ASN A 136 0.50 5.47 17.97
C ASN A 136 1.52 5.38 19.10
N GLU A 137 2.58 4.58 18.94
CA GLU A 137 3.65 4.49 19.93
C GLU A 137 4.28 5.85 20.25
N VAL A 138 4.47 6.69 19.23
CA VAL A 138 5.04 8.04 19.42
C VAL A 138 4.02 8.97 20.08
N ALA A 139 2.72 8.74 19.88
CA ALA A 139 1.67 9.58 20.44
C ALA A 139 1.62 9.39 21.96
N TYR A 140 1.62 8.14 22.41
CA TYR A 140 1.67 7.80 23.84
C TYR A 140 2.88 8.41 24.55
N ARG A 141 4.08 8.27 23.97
CA ARG A 141 5.31 8.85 24.56
C ARG A 141 5.25 10.37 24.69
N THR A 142 4.51 11.06 23.83
CA THR A 142 4.38 12.52 23.92
C THR A 142 3.35 12.90 24.98
N GLU A 143 2.22 12.18 25.05
CA GLU A 143 1.19 12.38 26.07
C GLU A 143 1.75 12.14 27.49
N ASP A 144 2.51 11.05 27.70
CA ASP A 144 3.14 10.73 28.99
C ASP A 144 4.19 11.78 29.43
N ALA A 145 4.86 12.43 28.47
CA ALA A 145 5.87 13.45 28.75
C ALA A 145 5.23 14.80 29.11
N GLU A 146 4.12 15.16 28.46
CA GLU A 146 3.35 16.37 28.79
C GLU A 146 2.69 16.23 30.18
N GLU A 147 2.17 15.05 30.55
CA GLU A 147 1.61 14.80 31.89
C GLU A 147 2.65 14.76 33.03
N ALA A 148 3.93 14.53 32.72
CA ALA A 148 5.01 14.51 33.71
C ALA A 148 5.63 15.89 33.99
N GLU A 149 5.31 16.90 33.16
CA GLU A 149 5.77 18.29 33.33
C GLU A 149 4.74 19.19 34.05
N ASP A 150 3.50 18.71 34.24
CA ASP A 150 2.41 19.35 35.00
C ASP A 150 2.34 18.88 36.48
#